data_AF-X0S5I6-F1
#
_entry.id   AF-X0S5I6-F1
#
_cell.length_a   1.000
_cell.length_b   1.000
_cell.length_c   1.000
_cell.angle_alpha   90.00
_cell.angle_beta   90.00
_cell.angle_gamma   90.00
#
_symmetry.space_group_name_H-M   'P 1'
#
loop_
_entity.id
_entity.type
_entity.pdbx_description
1 polymer ?
#
loop_
_entity_poly.entity_id
_entity_poly.type
_entity_poly.pdbx_seq_one_letter_code
_entity_poly.pdbx_strand_id
1 'polypeptide(L)'
;NTNIDRDDIEKYIQLGDFAIDILIREQYQTSKYGKTFDIDENLTLPESIKENFYEIDRLLSTIKIVDPAVGSGAFPVGMMNEIVKARTALTPFFKEDEQNERTSYELKIQTIENCLYGVDIDSSAVDIAQLRCWLSLIVDELNMEHIRPLPNLDHKFMCGHSLLEEFEGNKLFDEKLLIQFPKDNFLLNHIEKQKKELYEELHKIHTGQKPNNGRIKEIQRELRLANNLTLWVLQATNSIFLKNYS
;
A
#
# COMPACT_ATOMS: atom_id res chain seq x y z
N ASN A 1 14.46 8.57 6.68
CA ASN A 1 15.59 8.78 7.60
C ASN A 1 15.21 9.73 8.73
N THR A 2 14.19 9.38 9.50
CA THR A 2 14.02 9.92 10.85
C THR A 2 14.69 8.95 11.82
N ASN A 3 15.23 9.44 12.93
CA ASN A 3 15.86 8.61 13.96
C ASN A 3 14.80 8.09 14.98
N ILE A 4 13.57 7.89 14.52
CA ILE A 4 12.42 7.50 15.33
C ILE A 4 12.30 5.98 15.27
N ASP A 5 12.04 5.37 16.43
CA ASP A 5 11.87 3.92 16.52
C ASP A 5 10.62 3.45 15.75
N ARG A 6 10.69 2.24 15.18
CA ARG A 6 9.58 1.67 14.42
C ARG A 6 8.34 1.45 15.30
N ASP A 7 8.53 1.03 16.54
CA ASP A 7 7.44 0.72 17.46
C ASP A 7 6.67 2.01 17.82
N ASP A 8 7.39 3.13 17.95
CA ASP A 8 6.78 4.45 18.17
C ASP A 8 5.95 4.90 16.96
N ILE A 9 6.45 4.69 15.74
CA ILE A 9 5.71 4.98 14.51
C ILE A 9 4.47 4.10 14.41
N GLU A 10 4.59 2.81 14.70
CA GLU A 10 3.46 1.87 14.66
C GLU A 10 2.39 2.27 15.68
N LYS A 11 2.80 2.57 16.91
CA LYS A 11 1.90 3.06 17.95
C LYS A 11 1.20 4.37 17.54
N TYR A 12 1.93 5.30 16.93
CA TYR A 12 1.35 6.54 16.40
C TYR A 12 0.29 6.29 15.32
N ILE A 13 0.58 5.43 14.34
CA ILE A 13 -0.37 5.13 13.25
C ILE A 13 -1.60 4.37 13.78
N GLN A 14 -1.44 3.48 14.77
CA GLN A 14 -2.55 2.68 15.30
C GLN A 14 -3.43 3.44 16.31
N LEU A 15 -2.82 4.28 17.16
CA LEU A 15 -3.49 4.90 18.31
C LEU A 15 -3.66 6.42 18.20
N GLY A 16 -3.19 7.03 17.11
CA GLY A 16 -3.20 8.49 16.94
C GLY A 16 -4.54 9.15 17.23
N ASP A 17 -5.64 8.57 16.71
CA ASP A 17 -6.99 9.10 16.92
C ASP A 17 -7.40 9.10 18.40
N PHE A 18 -7.11 8.03 19.14
CA PHE A 18 -7.40 7.94 20.57
C PHE A 18 -6.53 8.89 21.41
N ALA A 19 -5.28 9.09 20.98
CA ALA A 19 -4.34 9.95 21.67
C ALA A 19 -4.74 11.42 21.61
N ILE A 20 -5.42 11.88 20.55
CA ILE A 20 -5.96 13.24 20.45
C ILE A 20 -6.97 13.51 21.55
N ASP A 21 -7.96 12.62 21.74
CA ASP A 21 -9.00 12.76 22.77
C ASP A 21 -8.40 12.86 24.17
N ILE A 22 -7.35 12.08 24.42
CA ILE A 22 -6.63 12.07 25.69
C ILE A 22 -5.85 13.37 25.86
N LEU A 23 -5.18 13.85 24.82
CA LEU A 23 -4.43 15.11 24.85
C LEU A 23 -5.36 16.31 25.13
N ILE A 24 -6.53 16.36 24.50
CA ILE A 24 -7.53 17.42 24.75
C ILE A 24 -7.99 17.38 26.22
N ARG A 25 -8.24 16.18 26.76
CA ARG A 25 -8.61 16.01 28.18
C ARG A 25 -7.47 16.46 29.10
N GLU A 26 -6.23 16.10 28.78
CA GLU A 26 -5.03 16.48 29.52
C GLU A 26 -4.87 18.00 29.60
N GLN A 27 -4.98 18.68 28.45
CA GLN A 27 -4.89 20.14 28.35
C GLN A 27 -6.00 20.82 29.16
N TYR A 28 -7.24 20.34 29.05
CA TYR A 28 -8.37 20.87 29.83
C TYR A 28 -8.16 20.71 31.34
N GLN A 29 -7.74 19.53 31.79
CA GLN A 29 -7.52 19.27 33.21
C GLN A 29 -6.39 20.13 33.77
N THR A 30 -5.29 20.25 33.03
CA THR A 30 -4.15 21.08 33.43
C THR A 30 -4.55 22.55 33.54
N SER A 31 -5.31 23.08 32.58
CA SER A 31 -5.81 24.46 32.59
C SER A 31 -6.77 24.74 33.76
N LYS A 32 -7.66 23.79 34.09
CA LYS A 32 -8.71 23.98 35.10
C LYS A 32 -8.27 23.65 36.52
N TYR A 33 -7.42 22.65 36.70
CA TYR A 33 -7.07 22.07 38.01
C TYR A 33 -5.58 22.14 38.34
N GLY A 34 -4.72 22.54 37.38
CA GLY A 34 -3.28 22.60 37.56
C GLY A 34 -2.58 21.24 37.65
N LYS A 35 -3.31 20.14 37.42
CA LYS A 35 -2.80 18.76 37.42
C LYS A 35 -3.72 17.86 36.60
N THR A 36 -3.18 16.71 36.21
CA THR A 36 -3.86 15.68 35.45
C THR A 36 -4.27 14.51 36.34
N PHE A 37 -5.33 13.81 35.95
CA PHE A 37 -5.90 12.65 36.64
C PHE A 37 -6.35 11.61 35.61
N ASP A 38 -6.14 10.33 35.92
CA ASP A 38 -6.66 9.18 35.16
C ASP A 38 -6.27 9.19 33.66
N ILE A 39 -5.04 9.60 33.35
CA ILE A 39 -4.47 9.52 32.00
C ILE A 39 -3.73 8.20 31.87
N ASP A 40 -4.16 7.34 30.94
CA ASP A 40 -3.39 6.16 30.56
C ASP A 40 -2.28 6.58 29.60
N GLU A 41 -1.04 6.58 30.10
CA GLU A 41 0.16 6.89 29.32
C GLU A 41 0.35 5.95 28.11
N ASN A 42 -0.25 4.75 28.12
CA ASN A 42 -0.16 3.85 26.98
C ASN A 42 -1.00 4.33 25.78
N LEU A 43 -1.98 5.20 26.02
CA LEU A 43 -2.85 5.73 24.98
C LEU A 43 -2.44 7.13 24.51
N THR A 44 -1.34 7.68 25.04
CA THR A 44 -0.76 8.94 24.54
C THR A 44 0.23 8.70 23.40
N LEU A 45 0.50 9.75 22.62
CA LEU A 45 1.53 9.70 21.58
C LEU A 45 2.92 9.57 22.19
N PRO A 46 3.82 8.76 21.62
CA PRO A 46 5.22 8.69 22.06
C PRO A 46 5.91 10.06 22.00
N GLU A 47 6.81 10.34 22.94
CA GLU A 47 7.57 11.60 22.98
C GLU A 47 8.41 11.81 21.71
N SER A 48 8.97 10.74 21.14
CA SER A 48 9.72 10.81 19.88
C SER A 48 8.88 11.35 18.72
N ILE A 49 7.56 11.08 18.71
CA ILE A 49 6.61 11.59 17.71
C ILE A 49 6.31 13.06 17.98
N LYS A 50 6.08 13.43 19.25
CA LYS A 50 5.83 14.81 19.67
C LYS A 50 7.02 15.73 19.37
N GLU A 51 8.24 15.27 19.62
CA GLU A 51 9.46 16.05 19.38
C GLU A 51 9.76 16.23 17.87
N ASN A 52 9.33 15.29 17.03
CA ASN A 52 9.62 15.28 15.60
C ASN A 52 8.39 15.57 14.72
N PHE A 53 7.30 16.08 15.29
CA PHE A 53 6.01 16.19 14.60
C PHE A 53 6.08 16.99 13.27
N TYR A 54 6.85 18.09 13.22
CA TYR A 54 7.04 18.88 11.99
C TYR A 54 7.70 18.06 10.86
N GLU A 55 8.70 17.25 11.20
CA GLU A 55 9.40 16.39 10.25
C GLU A 55 8.47 15.29 9.74
N ILE A 56 7.73 14.65 10.65
CA ILE A 56 6.76 13.61 10.32
C ILE A 56 5.66 14.16 9.41
N ASP A 57 5.09 15.33 9.74
CA ASP A 57 4.06 15.97 8.92
C ASP A 57 4.56 16.27 7.50
N ARG A 58 5.79 16.78 7.37
CA ARG A 58 6.40 17.04 6.07
C ARG A 58 6.61 15.77 5.26
N LEU A 59 6.99 14.67 5.91
CA LEU A 59 7.14 13.37 5.24
C LEU A 59 5.78 12.81 4.79
N LEU A 60 4.75 12.93 5.63
CA LEU A 60 3.39 12.52 5.29
C LEU A 60 2.78 13.36 4.17
N SER A 61 3.10 14.67 4.08
CA SER A 61 2.61 15.55 3.01
C SER A 61 3.27 15.31 1.65
N THR A 62 4.38 14.56 1.62
CA THR A 62 5.19 14.35 0.39
C THR A 62 5.32 12.89 -0.02
N ILE A 63 4.82 11.95 0.79
CA ILE A 63 4.80 10.52 0.46
C ILE A 63 4.11 10.27 -0.87
N LYS A 64 4.60 9.31 -1.67
CA LYS A 64 4.01 8.96 -2.97
C LYS A 64 3.40 7.56 -2.89
N ILE A 65 2.12 7.47 -3.23
CA ILE A 65 1.35 6.23 -3.27
C ILE A 65 0.85 6.04 -4.68
N VAL A 66 1.17 4.89 -5.28
CA VAL A 66 0.71 4.54 -6.63
C VAL A 66 -0.11 3.25 -6.58
N ASP A 67 -1.29 3.29 -7.20
CA ASP A 67 -2.11 2.11 -7.47
C ASP A 67 -2.12 1.79 -8.98
N PRO A 68 -1.39 0.76 -9.43
CA PRO A 68 -1.27 0.42 -10.85
C PRO A 68 -2.52 -0.30 -11.41
N ALA A 69 -3.55 -0.56 -10.62
CA ALA A 69 -4.82 -1.09 -11.11
C ALA A 69 -5.94 -0.43 -10.29
N VAL A 70 -6.03 0.90 -10.42
CA VAL A 70 -6.75 1.74 -9.48
C VAL A 70 -8.25 1.43 -9.39
N GLY A 71 -8.82 0.86 -10.45
CA GLY A 71 -10.21 0.50 -10.52
C GLY A 71 -11.08 1.67 -10.10
N SER A 72 -12.01 1.42 -9.17
CA SER A 72 -12.90 2.45 -8.65
C SER A 72 -12.25 3.50 -7.72
N GLY A 73 -10.95 3.43 -7.45
CA GLY A 73 -10.24 4.36 -6.57
C GLY A 73 -10.39 4.10 -5.07
N ALA A 74 -10.83 2.89 -4.67
CA ALA A 74 -11.03 2.55 -3.26
C ALA A 74 -9.74 2.59 -2.44
N PHE A 75 -8.64 2.06 -2.98
CA PHE A 75 -7.36 2.01 -2.28
C PHE A 75 -6.72 3.40 -2.11
N PRO A 76 -6.58 4.26 -3.15
CA PRO A 76 -6.04 5.61 -2.97
C PRO A 76 -6.83 6.46 -1.98
N VAL A 77 -8.18 6.39 -2.01
CA VAL A 77 -9.02 7.10 -1.04
C VAL A 77 -8.88 6.54 0.37
N GLY A 78 -8.74 5.22 0.52
CA GLY A 78 -8.41 4.60 1.82
C GLY A 78 -7.08 5.12 2.35
N MET A 79 -6.03 5.11 1.53
CA MET A 79 -4.71 5.62 1.91
C MET A 79 -4.71 7.12 2.21
N MET A 80 -5.48 7.91 1.47
CA MET A 80 -5.70 9.32 1.76
C MET A 80 -6.25 9.52 3.17
N ASN A 81 -7.27 8.75 3.55
CA ASN A 81 -7.87 8.85 4.88
C ASN A 81 -6.85 8.49 5.97
N GLU A 82 -6.01 7.47 5.76
CA GLU A 82 -4.96 7.11 6.73
C GLU A 82 -3.88 8.21 6.86
N ILE A 83 -3.46 8.83 5.75
CA ILE A 83 -2.53 9.98 5.80
C ILE A 83 -3.18 11.16 6.54
N VAL A 84 -4.42 11.50 6.21
CA VAL A 84 -5.14 12.63 6.81
C VAL A 84 -5.35 12.41 8.30
N LYS A 85 -5.71 11.20 8.73
CA LYS A 85 -5.81 10.83 10.15
C LYS A 85 -4.48 11.03 10.87
N ALA A 86 -3.40 10.46 10.32
CA ALA A 86 -2.06 10.60 10.89
C ALA A 86 -1.66 12.08 11.02
N ARG A 87 -1.85 12.89 9.97
CA ARG A 87 -1.54 14.32 9.99
C ARG A 87 -2.44 15.12 10.93
N THR A 88 -3.70 14.73 11.08
CA THR A 88 -4.65 15.31 12.06
C THR A 88 -4.19 15.05 13.49
N ALA A 89 -3.68 13.86 13.79
CA ALA A 89 -3.13 13.53 15.11
C ALA A 89 -1.91 14.38 15.52
N LEU A 90 -1.24 15.00 14.55
CA LEU A 90 -0.14 15.94 14.82
C LEU A 90 -0.61 17.38 15.01
N THR A 91 -1.83 17.73 14.58
CA THR A 91 -2.35 19.11 14.61
C THR A 91 -2.25 19.77 15.99
N PRO A 92 -2.55 19.10 17.12
CA PRO A 92 -2.44 19.73 18.44
C PRO A 92 -1.05 20.25 18.84
N PHE A 93 0.02 19.81 18.15
CA PHE A 93 1.40 20.25 18.42
C PHE A 93 1.80 21.50 17.62
N PHE A 94 0.99 21.89 16.63
CA PHE A 94 1.20 23.12 15.86
C PHE A 94 0.72 24.35 16.64
N LYS A 95 1.10 25.55 16.21
CA LYS A 95 0.59 26.81 16.77
C LYS A 95 -0.86 27.06 16.34
N GLU A 96 -1.59 27.90 17.08
CA GLU A 96 -3.02 28.17 16.85
C GLU A 96 -3.32 28.66 15.42
N ASP A 97 -2.47 29.50 14.85
CA ASP A 97 -2.56 29.95 13.46
C ASP A 97 -2.44 28.79 12.47
N GLU A 98 -1.43 27.93 12.64
CA GLU A 98 -1.22 26.75 11.80
C GLU A 98 -2.35 25.71 11.99
N GLN A 99 -2.88 25.55 13.21
CA GLN A 99 -3.99 24.62 13.49
C GLN A 99 -5.25 24.97 12.69
N ASN A 100 -5.55 26.28 12.56
CA ASN A 100 -6.71 26.75 11.80
C ASN A 100 -6.61 26.42 10.30
N GLU A 101 -5.40 26.30 9.76
CA GLU A 101 -5.15 25.92 8.36
C GLU A 101 -5.19 24.39 8.14
N ARG A 102 -5.16 23.59 9.21
CA ARG A 102 -5.08 22.12 9.16
C ARG A 102 -6.46 21.46 9.30
N THR A 103 -7.42 21.93 8.50
CA THR A 103 -8.75 21.30 8.44
C THR A 103 -8.69 19.97 7.69
N SER A 104 -9.66 19.08 7.92
CA SER A 104 -9.76 17.81 7.18
C SER A 104 -9.79 18.04 5.66
N TYR A 105 -10.51 19.08 5.24
CA TYR A 105 -10.58 19.51 3.84
C TYR A 105 -9.20 19.86 3.27
N GLU A 106 -8.41 20.68 3.98
CA GLU A 106 -7.09 21.09 3.50
C GLU A 106 -6.07 19.95 3.48
N LEU A 107 -6.10 19.10 4.50
CA LEU A 107 -5.23 17.92 4.55
C LEU A 107 -5.57 16.94 3.42
N LYS A 108 -6.85 16.76 3.09
CA LYS A 108 -7.29 15.93 1.96
C LYS A 108 -6.84 16.52 0.62
N ILE A 109 -7.03 17.82 0.39
CA ILE A 109 -6.56 18.49 -0.84
C ILE A 109 -5.06 18.26 -1.01
N GLN A 110 -4.26 18.58 0.01
CA GLN A 110 -2.81 18.41 -0.04
C GLN A 110 -2.42 16.96 -0.35
N THR A 111 -3.13 15.99 0.22
CA THR A 111 -2.86 14.57 0.00
C THR A 111 -3.22 14.14 -1.42
N ILE A 112 -4.37 14.57 -1.94
CA ILE A 112 -4.78 14.29 -3.33
C ILE A 112 -3.79 14.89 -4.33
N GLU A 113 -3.37 16.13 -4.11
CA GLU A 113 -2.44 16.85 -5.01
C GLU A 113 -1.05 16.23 -5.04
N ASN A 114 -0.53 15.86 -3.86
CA ASN A 114 0.87 15.53 -3.72
C ASN A 114 1.13 14.03 -3.65
N CYS A 115 0.22 13.26 -3.05
CA CYS A 115 0.52 11.91 -2.61
C CYS A 115 -0.10 10.81 -3.46
N LEU A 116 -1.26 11.03 -4.07
CA LEU A 116 -2.02 9.95 -4.73
C LEU A 116 -1.77 9.88 -6.23
N TYR A 117 -1.52 8.67 -6.71
CA TYR A 117 -1.35 8.33 -8.12
C TYR A 117 -2.07 7.01 -8.42
N GLY A 118 -2.64 6.89 -9.60
CA GLY A 118 -3.39 5.72 -10.03
C GLY A 118 -3.31 5.51 -11.54
N VAL A 119 -3.26 4.25 -11.95
CA VAL A 119 -3.35 3.86 -13.37
C VAL A 119 -4.39 2.76 -13.50
N ASP A 120 -5.26 2.87 -14.51
CA ASP A 120 -6.14 1.77 -14.92
C ASP A 120 -6.17 1.66 -16.44
N ILE A 121 -6.38 0.46 -16.95
CA ILE A 121 -6.58 0.22 -18.38
C ILE A 121 -7.93 0.76 -18.86
N ASP A 122 -8.93 0.81 -17.98
CA ASP A 122 -10.27 1.30 -18.28
C ASP A 122 -10.38 2.79 -17.90
N SER A 123 -10.60 3.65 -18.91
CA SER A 123 -10.81 5.08 -18.68
C SER A 123 -12.02 5.36 -17.77
N SER A 124 -13.07 4.53 -17.83
CA SER A 124 -14.22 4.70 -16.94
C SER A 124 -13.86 4.41 -15.48
N ALA A 125 -12.93 3.50 -15.22
CA ALA A 125 -12.43 3.25 -13.87
C ALA A 125 -11.64 4.47 -13.35
N VAL A 126 -10.79 5.06 -14.20
CA VAL A 126 -10.06 6.30 -13.90
C VAL A 126 -11.03 7.44 -13.55
N ASP A 127 -12.08 7.64 -14.36
CA ASP A 127 -13.10 8.67 -14.10
C ASP A 127 -13.80 8.43 -12.74
N ILE A 128 -14.16 7.18 -12.43
CA ILE A 128 -14.78 6.81 -11.15
C ILE A 128 -13.83 7.08 -9.98
N ALA A 129 -12.53 6.79 -10.14
CA ALA A 129 -11.53 7.07 -9.12
C ALA A 129 -11.36 8.57 -8.86
N GLN A 130 -11.30 9.38 -9.92
CA GLN A 130 -11.25 10.85 -9.82
C GLN A 130 -12.52 11.42 -9.16
N LEU A 131 -13.70 10.95 -9.57
CA LEU A 131 -14.98 11.33 -8.95
C LEU A 131 -15.03 10.94 -7.47
N ARG A 132 -14.52 9.77 -7.09
CA ARG A 132 -14.45 9.34 -5.70
C ARG A 132 -13.54 10.26 -4.87
N CYS A 133 -12.38 10.66 -5.41
CA CYS A 133 -11.51 11.63 -4.76
C CYS A 133 -12.22 12.97 -4.58
N TRP A 134 -12.93 13.45 -5.60
CA TRP A 134 -13.70 14.69 -5.53
C TRP A 134 -14.81 14.65 -4.48
N LEU A 135 -15.62 13.58 -4.46
CA LEU A 135 -16.66 13.39 -3.46
C LEU A 135 -16.08 13.33 -2.04
N SER A 136 -14.90 12.74 -1.87
CA SER A 136 -14.23 12.67 -0.56
C SER A 136 -13.82 14.04 0.00
N LEU A 137 -13.67 15.06 -0.86
CA LEU A 137 -13.44 16.45 -0.46
C LEU A 137 -14.73 17.14 -0.06
N ILE A 138 -15.80 16.97 -0.86
CA ILE A 138 -17.08 17.67 -0.65
C ILE A 138 -17.77 17.23 0.62
N VAL A 139 -17.70 15.94 0.97
CA VAL A 139 -18.36 15.42 2.18
C VAL A 139 -17.91 16.14 3.46
N ASP A 140 -16.70 16.68 3.47
CA ASP A 140 -16.13 17.35 4.64
C ASP A 140 -16.39 18.87 4.67
N GLU A 141 -16.90 19.47 3.59
CA GLU A 141 -17.15 20.90 3.50
C GLU A 141 -18.66 21.20 3.57
N LEU A 142 -19.08 21.84 4.65
CA LEU A 142 -20.49 22.19 4.89
C LEU A 142 -20.89 23.45 4.10
N ASN A 143 -19.93 24.29 3.72
CA ASN A 143 -20.19 25.49 2.96
C ASN A 143 -19.77 25.32 1.49
N MET A 144 -20.76 25.08 0.62
CA MET A 144 -20.54 24.90 -0.83
C MET A 144 -19.82 26.08 -1.50
N GLU A 145 -19.81 27.28 -0.91
CA GLU A 145 -19.10 28.45 -1.45
C GLU A 145 -17.57 28.37 -1.28
N HIS A 146 -17.07 27.51 -0.40
CA HIS A 146 -15.64 27.33 -0.13
C HIS A 146 -15.01 26.13 -0.85
N ILE A 147 -15.80 25.36 -1.61
CA ILE A 147 -15.31 24.20 -2.34
C ILE A 147 -14.47 24.68 -3.52
N ARG A 148 -13.16 24.51 -3.40
CA ARG A 148 -12.23 24.68 -4.53
C ARG A 148 -12.48 23.64 -5.61
N PRO A 149 -12.27 23.99 -6.90
CA PRO A 149 -12.27 23.01 -7.96
C PRO A 149 -11.20 21.96 -7.67
N LEU A 150 -11.45 20.72 -8.12
CA LEU A 150 -10.47 19.65 -7.98
C LEU A 150 -9.14 20.10 -8.59
N PRO A 151 -7.99 19.83 -7.95
CA PRO A 151 -6.71 19.98 -8.61
C PRO A 151 -6.71 19.18 -9.91
N ASN A 152 -5.89 19.61 -10.89
CA ASN A 152 -5.77 18.85 -12.14
C ASN A 152 -5.21 17.44 -11.83
N LEU A 153 -6.09 16.43 -11.87
CA LEU A 153 -5.78 15.03 -11.60
C LEU A 153 -5.39 14.25 -12.85
N ASP A 154 -5.42 14.86 -14.03
CA ASP A 154 -5.19 14.18 -15.31
C ASP A 154 -3.79 13.54 -15.38
N HIS A 155 -2.81 14.10 -14.66
CA HIS A 155 -1.45 13.59 -14.56
C HIS A 155 -1.20 12.72 -13.32
N LYS A 156 -2.24 12.46 -12.51
CA LYS A 156 -2.19 11.66 -11.27
C LYS A 156 -2.95 10.36 -11.44
N PHE A 157 -4.11 10.41 -12.07
CA PHE A 157 -4.94 9.27 -12.40
C PHE A 157 -5.01 9.14 -13.91
N MET A 158 -4.35 8.12 -14.46
CA MET A 158 -4.14 7.99 -15.89
C MET A 158 -4.76 6.70 -16.44
N CYS A 159 -5.37 6.81 -17.63
CA CYS A 159 -5.72 5.63 -18.42
C CYS A 159 -4.44 5.08 -19.07
N GLY A 160 -4.10 3.84 -18.77
CA GLY A 160 -2.89 3.22 -19.26
C GLY A 160 -2.79 1.75 -18.90
N HIS A 161 -2.04 1.01 -19.70
CA HIS A 161 -1.65 -0.34 -19.32
C HIS A 161 -0.45 -0.25 -18.37
N SER A 162 -0.65 -0.59 -17.11
CA SER A 162 0.43 -0.66 -16.12
C SER A 162 1.50 -1.73 -16.41
N LEU A 163 1.25 -2.56 -17.42
CA LEU A 163 2.15 -3.58 -17.96
C LEU A 163 2.98 -3.09 -19.16
N LEU A 164 2.72 -1.88 -19.70
CA LEU A 164 3.49 -1.39 -20.84
C LEU A 164 4.93 -1.08 -20.42
N GLU A 165 5.88 -1.74 -21.09
CA GLU A 165 7.32 -1.63 -20.85
C GLU A 165 7.92 -0.31 -21.40
N GLU A 166 7.16 0.48 -22.17
CA GLU A 166 7.66 1.61 -22.96
C GLU A 166 6.61 2.73 -23.14
N PHE A 167 7.02 3.98 -23.00
CA PHE A 167 6.22 5.18 -23.24
C PHE A 167 7.01 6.15 -24.13
N GLU A 168 6.44 6.55 -25.26
CA GLU A 168 7.07 7.43 -26.27
C GLU A 168 8.50 7.00 -26.69
N GLY A 169 8.73 5.69 -26.84
CA GLY A 169 10.04 5.16 -27.23
C GLY A 169 11.05 5.03 -26.09
N ASN A 170 10.67 5.37 -24.85
CA ASN A 170 11.49 5.19 -23.65
C ASN A 170 10.98 3.99 -22.85
N LYS A 171 11.84 2.98 -22.66
CA LYS A 171 11.52 1.87 -21.76
C LYS A 171 11.29 2.40 -20.34
N LEU A 172 10.07 2.26 -19.83
CA LEU A 172 9.66 2.70 -18.48
C LEU A 172 10.27 1.82 -17.38
N PHE A 173 10.63 0.59 -17.73
CA PHE A 173 11.31 -0.35 -16.86
C PHE A 173 12.67 -0.70 -17.45
N ASP A 174 13.73 -0.45 -16.68
CA ASP A 174 15.04 -1.02 -16.99
C ASP A 174 14.93 -2.52 -16.68
N GLU A 175 14.96 -3.39 -17.71
CA GLU A 175 14.85 -4.84 -17.53
C GLU A 175 15.85 -5.36 -16.47
N LYS A 176 16.96 -4.65 -16.26
CA LYS A 176 17.95 -4.88 -15.20
C LYS A 176 17.39 -4.88 -13.77
N LEU A 177 16.33 -4.11 -13.49
CA LEU A 177 15.63 -4.08 -12.19
C LEU A 177 14.74 -5.31 -11.98
N LEU A 178 14.11 -5.82 -13.05
CA LEU A 178 13.35 -7.07 -13.04
C LEU A 178 14.28 -8.30 -13.04
N ILE A 179 15.50 -8.18 -13.57
CA ILE A 179 16.54 -9.22 -13.60
C ILE A 179 17.08 -9.54 -12.18
N GLN A 180 16.67 -8.83 -11.13
CA GLN A 180 16.93 -9.25 -9.74
C GLN A 180 15.99 -10.35 -9.24
N PHE A 181 15.24 -11.05 -10.10
CA PHE A 181 14.93 -12.44 -9.76
C PHE A 181 16.26 -13.20 -9.78
N PRO A 182 16.71 -13.75 -8.63
CA PRO A 182 17.92 -14.54 -8.63
C PRO A 182 17.76 -15.60 -9.72
N LYS A 183 18.80 -15.79 -10.55
CA LYS A 183 18.97 -16.95 -11.43
C LYS A 183 19.10 -18.26 -10.62
N ASP A 184 18.42 -18.33 -9.50
CA ASP A 184 18.45 -19.48 -8.64
C ASP A 184 17.52 -20.50 -9.27
N ASN A 185 18.18 -21.45 -9.93
CA ASN A 185 17.69 -22.81 -10.17
C ASN A 185 17.01 -23.44 -8.93
N PHE A 186 17.01 -22.80 -7.75
CA PHE A 186 16.32 -23.23 -6.55
C PHE A 186 14.83 -23.54 -6.77
N LEU A 187 14.08 -22.67 -7.44
CA LEU A 187 12.64 -22.91 -7.69
C LEU A 187 12.42 -24.12 -8.61
N LEU A 188 13.19 -24.22 -9.70
CA LEU A 188 13.13 -25.37 -10.62
C LEU A 188 13.57 -26.66 -9.93
N ASN A 189 14.68 -26.64 -9.18
CA ASN A 189 15.17 -27.77 -8.41
C ASN A 189 14.17 -28.21 -7.34
N HIS A 190 13.47 -27.27 -6.70
CA HIS A 190 12.43 -27.58 -5.72
C HIS A 190 11.22 -28.25 -6.37
N ILE A 191 10.77 -27.74 -7.52
CA ILE A 191 9.66 -28.32 -8.29
C ILE A 191 10.04 -29.71 -8.81
N GLU A 192 11.28 -29.91 -9.31
CA GLU A 192 11.76 -31.22 -9.75
C GLU A 192 11.84 -32.24 -8.61
N LYS A 193 12.32 -31.80 -7.44
CA LYS A 193 12.35 -32.65 -6.24
C LYS A 193 10.95 -33.10 -5.83
N GLN A 194 9.99 -32.17 -5.78
CA GLN A 194 8.59 -32.50 -5.46
C GLN A 194 7.98 -33.47 -6.49
N LYS A 195 8.23 -33.26 -7.78
CA LYS A 195 7.76 -34.18 -8.83
C LYS A 195 8.34 -35.58 -8.64
N LYS A 196 9.63 -35.69 -8.31
CA LYS A 196 10.28 -36.97 -8.05
C LYS A 196 9.63 -37.71 -6.87
N GLU A 197 9.40 -37.01 -5.76
CA GLU A 197 8.72 -37.58 -4.58
C GLU A 197 7.30 -38.07 -4.91
N LEU A 198 6.54 -37.31 -5.70
CA LEU A 198 5.20 -37.69 -6.15
C LEU A 198 5.20 -38.90 -7.10
N TYR A 199 6.17 -39.00 -8.01
CA TYR A 199 6.34 -40.17 -8.87
C TYR A 199 6.74 -41.43 -8.07
N GLU A 200 7.61 -41.29 -7.07
CA GLU A 200 7.99 -42.38 -6.17
C GLU A 200 6.80 -42.85 -5.33
N GLU A 201 5.98 -41.93 -4.82
CA GLU A 201 4.76 -42.27 -4.09
C GLU A 201 3.76 -43.00 -5.00
N LEU A 202 3.56 -42.52 -6.23
CA LEU A 202 2.70 -43.17 -7.21
C LEU A 202 3.18 -44.58 -7.56
N HIS A 203 4.49 -44.77 -7.72
CA HIS A 203 5.10 -46.06 -8.01
C HIS A 203 4.89 -47.06 -6.85
N LYS A 204 5.05 -46.62 -5.60
CA LYS A 204 4.79 -47.44 -4.40
C LYS A 204 3.32 -47.86 -4.28
N ILE A 205 2.39 -46.99 -4.68
CA ILE A 205 0.96 -47.32 -4.72
C ILE A 205 0.67 -48.35 -5.82
N HIS A 206 1.21 -48.17 -7.03
CA HIS A 206 0.99 -49.10 -8.16
C HIS A 206 1.63 -50.48 -7.96
N THR A 207 2.76 -50.55 -7.25
CA THR A 207 3.45 -51.81 -6.92
C THR A 207 2.85 -52.52 -5.69
N GLY A 208 1.81 -51.96 -5.07
CA GLY A 208 1.14 -52.54 -3.90
C GLY A 208 1.88 -52.36 -2.58
N GLN A 209 2.99 -51.61 -2.56
CA GLN A 209 3.76 -51.30 -1.34
C GLN A 209 3.07 -50.24 -0.46
N LYS A 210 2.08 -49.51 -0.99
CA LYS A 210 1.28 -48.51 -0.27
C LYS A 210 -0.20 -48.64 -0.65
N PRO A 211 -1.15 -48.60 0.30
CA PRO A 211 -2.57 -48.74 0.01
C PRO A 211 -3.12 -47.55 -0.78
N ASN A 212 -3.99 -47.84 -1.75
CA ASN A 212 -4.63 -46.82 -2.58
C ASN A 212 -5.89 -46.27 -1.91
N ASN A 213 -5.73 -45.20 -1.13
CA ASN A 213 -6.84 -44.53 -0.43
C ASN A 213 -7.51 -43.41 -1.26
N GLY A 214 -7.52 -43.52 -2.59
CA GLY A 214 -8.04 -42.46 -3.48
C GLY A 214 -7.03 -41.33 -3.82
N ARG A 215 -5.82 -41.41 -3.23
CA ARG A 215 -4.73 -40.43 -3.36
C ARG A 215 -4.11 -40.36 -4.77
N ILE A 216 -4.34 -41.35 -5.63
CA ILE A 216 -3.85 -41.35 -7.02
C ILE A 216 -4.37 -40.14 -7.82
N LYS A 217 -5.66 -39.79 -7.67
CA LYS A 217 -6.25 -38.64 -8.39
C LYS A 217 -5.64 -37.31 -7.95
N GLU A 218 -5.31 -37.20 -6.67
CA GLU A 218 -4.70 -36.03 -6.06
C GLU A 218 -3.25 -35.86 -6.54
N ILE A 219 -2.45 -36.95 -6.49
CA ILE A 219 -1.07 -36.97 -7.00
C ILE A 219 -1.02 -36.60 -8.49
N GLN A 220 -1.96 -37.11 -9.31
CA GLN A 220 -2.03 -36.76 -10.74
C GLN A 220 -2.35 -35.29 -10.98
N ARG A 221 -3.22 -34.69 -10.13
CA ARG A 221 -3.53 -33.26 -10.18
C ARG A 221 -2.33 -32.41 -9.80
N GLU A 222 -1.62 -32.78 -8.73
CA GLU A 222 -0.40 -32.08 -8.27
C GLU A 222 0.72 -32.15 -9.31
N LEU A 223 0.95 -33.32 -9.92
CA LEU A 223 1.90 -33.47 -11.02
C LEU A 223 1.54 -32.59 -12.23
N ARG A 224 0.25 -32.45 -12.55
CA ARG A 224 -0.21 -31.58 -13.64
C ARG A 224 0.07 -30.11 -13.34
N LEU A 225 -0.19 -29.67 -12.11
CA LEU A 225 0.09 -28.30 -11.68
C LEU A 225 1.60 -28.01 -11.69
N ALA A 226 2.42 -28.93 -11.18
CA ALA A 226 3.87 -28.81 -11.19
C ALA A 226 4.44 -28.76 -12.62
N ASN A 227 3.90 -29.55 -13.56
CA ASN A 227 4.29 -29.49 -14.96
C ASN A 227 3.92 -28.15 -15.63
N ASN A 228 2.73 -27.63 -15.37
CA ASN A 228 2.32 -26.32 -15.88
C ASN A 228 3.19 -25.18 -15.33
N LEU A 229 3.51 -25.22 -14.04
CA LEU A 229 4.44 -24.27 -13.40
C LEU A 229 5.84 -24.37 -14.02
N THR A 230 6.35 -25.59 -14.26
CA THR A 230 7.64 -25.79 -14.93
C THR A 230 7.66 -25.15 -16.32
N LEU A 231 6.60 -25.37 -17.12
CA LEU A 231 6.48 -24.79 -18.46
C LEU A 231 6.39 -23.26 -18.41
N TRP A 232 5.64 -22.71 -17.45
CA TRP A 232 5.52 -21.26 -17.28
C TRP A 232 6.86 -20.61 -16.93
N VAL A 233 7.64 -21.22 -16.02
CA VAL A 233 8.98 -20.76 -15.65
C VAL A 233 9.97 -20.87 -16.84
N LEU A 234 9.92 -21.96 -17.61
CA LEU A 234 10.75 -22.15 -18.80
C LEU A 234 10.38 -21.19 -19.94
N GLN A 235 9.09 -20.89 -20.13
CA GLN A 235 8.63 -19.91 -21.10
C GLN A 235 9.00 -18.49 -20.70
N ALA A 236 8.86 -18.15 -19.42
CA ALA A 236 9.32 -16.88 -18.90
C ALA A 236 10.83 -16.69 -19.14
N THR A 237 11.64 -17.73 -18.90
CA THR A 237 13.10 -17.68 -19.13
C THR A 237 13.50 -17.70 -20.61
N ASN A 238 12.82 -18.44 -21.49
CA ASN A 238 13.11 -18.46 -22.94
C ASN A 238 12.62 -17.21 -23.68
N SER A 239 11.49 -16.63 -23.29
CA SER A 239 11.01 -15.35 -23.82
C SER A 239 12.04 -14.23 -23.55
N ILE A 240 12.68 -14.30 -22.38
CA ILE A 240 13.79 -13.42 -22.01
C ILE A 240 15.06 -13.70 -22.85
N PHE A 241 15.35 -14.96 -23.19
CA PHE A 241 16.55 -15.31 -23.96
C PHE A 241 16.47 -14.89 -25.44
N LEU A 242 15.29 -15.03 -26.08
CA LEU A 242 15.09 -14.65 -27.48
C LEU A 242 15.07 -13.12 -27.69
N LYS A 243 14.56 -12.35 -26.71
CA LYS A 243 14.60 -10.87 -26.73
C LYS A 243 16.02 -10.29 -26.55
N ASN A 244 16.98 -11.06 -26.03
CA ASN A 244 18.36 -10.61 -25.81
C ASN A 244 19.31 -10.86 -27.00
N TYR A 245 18.82 -11.50 -28.08
CA TYR A 245 19.60 -11.81 -29.30
C TYR A 245 18.94 -11.32 -30.60
N SER A 246 17.93 -10.45 -30.49
CA SER A 246 17.29 -9.74 -31.61
C SER A 246 17.58 -8.25 -31.47
#